data_AF-A0A538LZH0-F1
#
_entry.id   AF-A0A538LZH0-F1
#
_cell.length_a   1.000
_cell.length_b   1.000
_cell.length_c   1.000
_cell.angle_alpha   90.00
_cell.angle_beta   90.00
_cell.angle_gamma   90.00
#
_symmetry.space_group_name_H-M   'P 1'
#
loop_
_entity.id
_entity.type
_entity.pdbx_description
1 polymer ?
#
loop_
_entity_poly.entity_id
_entity_poly.type
_entity_poly.pdbx_seq_one_letter_code
_entity_poly.pdbx_strand_id
1 'polypeptide(L)'
;MKVTMLLCDSAQVADGKLFILGAGWSMIGPEPAPSAVALKIEVGWHEALQPHHWELYLVDADGRDVNIDTPEGPRPVEVRGDFHVGRPTGVPEGSPSDVALAVNLGPVPLAAGSRYTWRLSIDGETDEGWELGFSTRPSVPTP
;
A
#
# COMPACT_ATOMS: atom_id res chain seq x y z
N MET A 1 -13.67 -9.43 -1.55
CA MET A 1 -12.31 -9.51 -0.95
C MET A 1 -12.23 -8.81 0.41
N LYS A 2 -11.25 -9.17 1.24
CA LYS A 2 -10.89 -8.44 2.46
C LYS A 2 -9.39 -8.11 2.44
N VAL A 3 -9.02 -6.90 2.83
CA VAL A 3 -7.62 -6.46 2.81
C VAL A 3 -7.19 -6.03 4.20
N THR A 4 -5.98 -6.42 4.58
CA THR A 4 -5.25 -5.85 5.72
C THR A 4 -4.02 -5.14 5.18
N MET A 5 -3.87 -3.87 5.53
CA MET A 5 -2.73 -3.05 5.10
C MET A 5 -1.99 -2.53 6.34
N LEU A 6 -0.67 -2.41 6.25
CA LEU A 6 0.15 -1.79 7.29
C LEU A 6 1.23 -0.91 6.66
N LEU A 7 1.40 0.29 7.23
CA LEU A 7 2.60 1.10 6.99
C LEU A 7 3.75 0.55 7.81
N CYS A 8 4.91 0.46 7.18
CA CYS A 8 6.12 -0.08 7.79
C CYS A 8 7.38 0.56 7.17
N ASP A 9 8.54 0.27 7.75
CA ASP A 9 9.82 0.79 7.24
C ASP A 9 10.27 -0.01 6.01
N SER A 10 10.00 -1.32 6.00
CA SER A 10 10.23 -2.21 4.86
C SER A 10 9.35 -3.45 4.95
N ALA A 11 9.06 -4.06 3.80
CA ALA A 11 8.34 -5.32 3.71
C ALA A 11 8.98 -6.26 2.67
N GLN A 12 8.85 -7.56 2.87
CA GLN A 12 9.33 -8.56 1.93
C GLN A 12 8.38 -9.75 1.88
N VAL A 13 8.11 -10.25 0.67
CA VAL A 13 7.44 -11.54 0.47
C VAL A 13 8.49 -12.58 0.15
N ALA A 14 8.57 -13.64 0.96
CA ALA A 14 9.44 -14.79 0.71
C ALA A 14 8.76 -16.06 1.23
N ASP A 15 8.83 -17.14 0.45
CA ASP A 15 8.24 -18.44 0.78
C ASP A 15 6.77 -18.37 1.22
N GLY A 16 5.98 -17.53 0.54
CA GLY A 16 4.55 -17.32 0.85
C GLY A 16 4.28 -16.56 2.16
N LYS A 17 5.30 -16.01 2.80
CA LYS A 17 5.18 -15.21 4.03
C LYS A 17 5.46 -13.74 3.75
N LEU A 18 4.70 -12.89 4.43
CA LEU A 18 4.92 -11.45 4.47
C LEU A 18 5.77 -11.09 5.70
N PHE A 19 7.02 -10.74 5.49
CA PHE A 19 7.91 -10.18 6.50
C PHE A 19 7.72 -8.67 6.53
N ILE A 20 7.49 -8.12 7.72
CA ILE A 20 7.24 -6.70 7.92
C ILE A 20 8.19 -6.18 8.99
N LEU A 21 8.97 -5.14 8.66
CA LEU A 21 9.93 -4.50 9.55
C LEU A 21 9.45 -3.10 9.93
N GLY A 22 9.42 -2.78 11.23
CA GLY A 22 9.04 -1.45 11.71
C GLY A 22 7.58 -1.07 11.44
N ALA A 23 6.66 -2.04 11.53
CA ALA A 23 5.25 -1.82 11.19
C ALA A 23 4.49 -0.97 12.23
N GLY A 24 3.42 -0.33 11.76
CA GLY A 24 2.41 0.30 12.63
C GLY A 24 2.64 1.77 12.92
N TRP A 25 3.57 2.42 12.21
CA TRP A 25 3.69 3.86 12.30
C TRP A 25 2.57 4.55 11.51
N SER A 26 2.22 5.76 11.96
CA SER A 26 1.29 6.67 11.27
C SER A 26 1.88 8.08 11.16
N MET A 27 3.18 8.21 11.42
CA MET A 27 3.92 9.46 11.32
C MET A 27 5.33 9.22 10.78
N ILE A 28 5.77 10.03 9.81
CA ILE A 28 7.10 9.96 9.17
C ILE A 28 7.74 11.36 9.11
N GLY A 29 9.04 11.45 8.87
CA GLY A 29 9.75 12.72 8.68
C GLY A 29 10.33 13.33 9.96
N PRO A 30 10.73 14.62 9.94
CA PRO A 30 10.45 15.59 8.87
C PRO A 30 11.20 15.33 7.57
N GLU A 31 12.33 14.60 7.62
CA GLU A 31 13.08 14.25 6.41
C GLU A 31 12.48 13.05 5.65
N PRO A 32 12.48 13.05 4.31
CA PRO A 32 12.07 11.90 3.52
C PRO A 32 12.84 10.66 3.95
N ALA A 33 12.10 9.60 4.30
CA ALA A 33 12.67 8.31 4.66
C ALA A 33 12.02 7.22 3.78
N PRO A 34 12.76 6.12 3.50
CA PRO A 34 12.17 4.94 2.89
C PRO A 34 10.98 4.45 3.73
N SER A 35 9.98 3.92 3.05
CA SER A 35 8.79 3.36 3.67
C SER A 35 8.27 2.20 2.84
N ALA A 36 7.33 1.44 3.40
CA ALA A 36 6.63 0.42 2.68
C ALA A 36 5.16 0.33 3.10
N VAL A 37 4.35 -0.19 2.18
CA VAL A 37 2.99 -0.66 2.45
C VAL A 37 3.00 -2.18 2.32
N ALA A 38 2.72 -2.86 3.42
CA ALA A 38 2.54 -4.30 3.47
C ALA A 38 1.06 -4.61 3.32
N LEU A 39 0.69 -5.46 2.36
CA LEU A 39 -0.71 -5.84 2.11
C LEU A 39 -0.89 -7.35 2.23
N LYS A 40 -1.97 -7.75 2.90
CA LYS A 40 -2.51 -9.11 2.90
C LYS A 40 -3.94 -9.03 2.36
N ILE A 41 -4.17 -9.66 1.22
CA ILE A 41 -5.48 -9.73 0.55
C ILE A 41 -6.03 -11.14 0.76
N GLU A 42 -7.20 -11.23 1.37
CA GLU A 42 -8.00 -12.45 1.50
C GLU A 42 -8.98 -12.48 0.31
N VAL A 43 -8.74 -13.39 -0.63
CA VAL A 43 -9.55 -13.58 -1.83
C VAL A 43 -10.55 -14.71 -1.59
N GLY A 44 -11.83 -14.46 -1.90
CA GLY A 44 -12.88 -15.44 -1.72
C GLY A 44 -12.74 -16.64 -2.67
N TRP A 45 -13.26 -17.79 -2.26
CA TRP A 45 -13.19 -19.04 -3.04
C TRP A 45 -13.74 -18.91 -4.48
N HIS A 46 -14.78 -18.10 -4.67
CA HIS A 46 -15.42 -17.87 -5.97
C HIS A 46 -14.66 -16.88 -6.87
N GLU A 47 -13.82 -16.03 -6.29
CA GLU A 47 -12.98 -15.05 -7.01
C GLU A 47 -11.66 -15.71 -7.49
N ALA A 48 -11.25 -16.82 -6.84
CA ALA A 48 -10.07 -17.58 -7.25
C ALA A 48 -10.13 -18.05 -8.72
N LEU A 49 -8.96 -18.11 -9.37
CA LEU A 49 -8.71 -18.43 -10.79
C LEU A 49 -8.94 -17.29 -11.79
N GLN A 50 -9.24 -16.07 -11.32
CA GLN A 50 -9.25 -14.86 -12.16
C GLN A 50 -8.01 -14.00 -11.85
N PRO A 51 -7.43 -13.33 -12.87
CA PRO A 51 -6.46 -12.28 -12.63
C PRO A 51 -7.19 -11.04 -12.06
N HIS A 52 -6.56 -10.39 -11.09
CA HIS A 52 -7.04 -9.16 -10.47
C HIS A 52 -6.00 -8.06 -10.65
N HIS A 53 -6.46 -6.88 -11.03
CA HIS A 53 -5.64 -5.69 -11.14
C HIS A 53 -5.75 -4.89 -9.84
N TRP A 54 -4.62 -4.45 -9.28
CA TRP A 54 -4.62 -3.59 -8.10
C TRP A 54 -3.80 -2.33 -8.34
N GLU A 55 -4.24 -1.27 -7.69
CA GLU A 55 -3.64 0.06 -7.79
C GLU A 55 -3.62 0.69 -6.40
N LEU A 56 -2.47 1.27 -6.03
CA LEU A 56 -2.23 1.90 -4.74
C LEU A 56 -1.78 3.34 -5.00
N TYR A 57 -2.58 4.30 -4.53
CA TYR A 57 -2.41 5.72 -4.79
C TYR A 57 -2.16 6.47 -3.50
N LEU A 58 -1.26 7.47 -3.55
CA LEU A 58 -1.10 8.40 -2.46
C LEU A 58 -1.95 9.66 -2.73
N VAL A 59 -2.82 9.98 -1.78
CA VAL A 59 -3.64 11.21 -1.83
C VAL A 59 -3.33 12.14 -0.67
N ASP A 60 -3.56 13.43 -0.89
CA ASP A 60 -3.45 14.49 0.11
C ASP A 60 -4.68 14.55 1.05
N ALA A 61 -4.67 15.51 1.97
CA ALA A 61 -5.76 15.72 2.93
C ALA A 61 -7.12 16.05 2.29
N ASP A 62 -7.12 16.55 1.05
CA ASP A 62 -8.32 16.85 0.27
C ASP A 62 -8.73 15.68 -0.65
N GLY A 63 -7.99 14.57 -0.61
CA GLY A 63 -8.22 13.38 -1.43
C GLY A 63 -7.76 13.52 -2.87
N ARG A 64 -6.88 14.48 -3.19
CA ARG A 64 -6.28 14.64 -4.52
C ARG A 64 -4.98 13.86 -4.62
N ASP A 65 -4.65 13.36 -5.81
CA ASP A 65 -3.41 12.64 -6.04
C ASP A 65 -2.18 13.50 -5.72
N VAL A 66 -1.27 12.93 -4.95
CA VAL A 66 0.03 13.54 -4.67
C VAL A 66 0.91 13.36 -5.90
N ASN A 67 1.26 14.47 -6.54
CA ASN A 67 2.19 14.48 -7.66
C ASN A 67 3.59 14.85 -7.19
N ILE A 68 4.60 14.13 -7.70
CA ILE A 68 6.02 14.44 -7.52
C ILE A 68 6.64 14.84 -8.85
N ASP A 69 7.61 15.75 -8.81
CA ASP A 69 8.35 16.16 -9.99
C ASP A 69 9.31 15.03 -10.43
N THR A 70 9.13 14.55 -11.66
CA THR A 70 10.07 13.63 -12.32
C THR A 70 10.73 14.33 -13.51
N PRO A 71 11.83 13.79 -14.06
CA PRO A 71 12.46 14.34 -15.28
C PRO A 71 11.50 14.46 -16.47
N GLU A 72 10.45 13.63 -16.51
CA GLU A 72 9.41 13.62 -17.54
C GLU A 72 8.21 14.53 -17.22
N GLY A 73 8.24 15.24 -16.09
CA GLY A 73 7.18 16.11 -15.58
C GLY A 73 6.55 15.58 -14.29
N PRO A 74 5.58 16.33 -13.71
CA PRO A 74 4.86 15.88 -12.52
C PRO A 74 4.12 14.57 -12.78
N ARG A 75 4.28 13.59 -11.88
CA ARG A 75 3.57 12.30 -11.93
C ARG A 75 2.96 11.94 -10.59
N PRO A 76 1.81 11.24 -10.57
CA PRO A 76 1.20 10.77 -9.33
C PRO A 76 2.10 9.73 -8.66
N VAL A 77 2.10 9.72 -7.33
CA VAL A 77 2.73 8.67 -6.54
C VAL A 77 1.78 7.48 -6.49
N GLU A 78 2.00 6.52 -7.39
CA GLU A 78 1.19 5.33 -7.55
C GLU A 78 2.04 4.07 -7.73
N VAL A 79 1.50 2.92 -7.31
CA VAL A 79 2.04 1.60 -7.61
C VAL A 79 0.90 0.70 -8.03
N ARG A 80 1.09 -0.10 -9.07
CA ARG A 80 0.08 -1.01 -9.59
C ARG A 80 0.67 -2.35 -9.99
N GLY A 81 -0.17 -3.36 -10.08
CA GLY A 81 0.22 -4.66 -10.58
C GLY A 81 -0.95 -5.60 -10.70
N ASP A 82 -0.64 -6.85 -11.02
CA ASP A 82 -1.63 -7.91 -11.16
C ASP A 82 -1.30 -9.05 -10.20
N PHE A 83 -2.31 -9.67 -9.63
CA PHE A 83 -2.15 -10.94 -8.91
C PHE A 83 -3.17 -11.96 -9.40
N HIS A 84 -2.83 -13.23 -9.27
CA HIS A 84 -3.73 -14.34 -9.58
C HIS A 84 -3.65 -15.34 -8.44
N VAL A 85 -4.80 -15.88 -8.06
CA VAL A 85 -4.88 -16.81 -6.92
C VAL A 85 -5.40 -18.15 -7.40
N GLY A 86 -4.59 -19.18 -7.19
CA GLY A 86 -4.97 -20.56 -7.49
C GLY A 86 -5.95 -21.14 -6.46
N ARG A 87 -6.39 -22.37 -6.72
CA ARG A 87 -7.05 -23.24 -5.75
C ARG A 87 -6.08 -24.37 -5.39
N PRO A 88 -5.31 -24.26 -4.29
CA PRO A 88 -4.35 -25.30 -3.93
C PRO A 88 -5.08 -26.62 -3.67
N THR A 89 -4.50 -27.73 -4.13
CA THR A 89 -5.06 -29.06 -3.91
C THR A 89 -5.03 -29.40 -2.41
N GLY A 90 -6.16 -29.88 -1.88
CA GLY A 90 -6.29 -30.26 -0.46
C GLY A 90 -6.75 -29.15 0.48
N VAL A 91 -7.04 -27.94 -0.03
CA VAL A 91 -7.69 -26.87 0.75
C VAL A 91 -9.21 -27.09 0.74
N PRO A 92 -9.90 -27.08 1.90
CA PRO A 92 -11.34 -27.23 1.95
C PRO A 92 -12.07 -26.17 1.11
N GLU A 93 -13.16 -26.58 0.45
CA GLU A 93 -14.02 -25.65 -0.28
C GLU A 93 -14.50 -24.50 0.63
N GLY A 94 -14.45 -23.28 0.12
CA GLY A 94 -14.83 -22.07 0.86
C GLY A 94 -13.70 -21.43 1.67
N SER A 95 -12.50 -22.02 1.72
CA SER A 95 -11.35 -21.39 2.39
C SER A 95 -10.88 -20.17 1.59
N PRO A 96 -10.67 -19.00 2.23
CA PRO A 96 -10.07 -17.86 1.56
C PRO A 96 -8.61 -18.17 1.22
N SER A 97 -8.15 -17.62 0.10
CA SER A 97 -6.74 -17.69 -0.29
C SER A 97 -6.05 -16.37 0.02
N ASP A 98 -4.89 -16.44 0.65
CA ASP A 98 -4.10 -15.27 1.04
C ASP A 98 -3.12 -14.88 -0.06
N VAL A 99 -3.11 -13.59 -0.40
CA VAL A 99 -2.09 -12.95 -1.24
C VAL A 99 -1.33 -11.94 -0.38
N ALA A 100 -0.01 -12.06 -0.38
CA ALA A 100 0.87 -11.10 0.27
C ALA A 100 1.53 -10.21 -0.77
N LEU A 101 1.50 -8.90 -0.56
CA LEU A 101 2.21 -7.91 -1.37
C LEU A 101 3.09 -7.04 -0.46
N ALA A 102 4.27 -6.70 -0.97
CA ALA A 102 5.21 -5.81 -0.30
C ALA A 102 5.58 -4.67 -1.26
N VAL A 103 5.05 -3.48 -1.00
CA VAL A 103 5.33 -2.29 -1.80
C VAL A 103 6.37 -1.46 -1.06
N ASN A 104 7.62 -1.51 -1.49
CA ASN A 104 8.69 -0.69 -0.92
C ASN A 104 8.88 0.57 -1.76
N LEU A 105 8.91 1.71 -1.08
CA LEU A 105 9.00 3.03 -1.66
C LEU A 105 10.32 3.67 -1.24
N GLY A 106 10.98 4.33 -2.20
CA GLY A 106 12.09 5.22 -1.88
C GLY A 106 11.61 6.41 -1.03
N PRO A 107 12.53 7.30 -0.61
CA PRO A 107 12.18 8.52 0.08
C PRO A 107 11.29 9.42 -0.81
N VAL A 108 10.00 9.51 -0.48
CA VAL A 108 9.06 10.38 -1.21
C VAL A 108 9.14 11.80 -0.61
N PRO A 109 9.36 12.85 -1.44
CA PRO A 109 9.53 14.23 -0.96
C PRO A 109 8.17 14.87 -0.60
N LEU A 110 7.56 14.41 0.47
CA LEU A 110 6.27 14.91 0.95
C LEU A 110 6.44 16.24 1.71
N ALA A 111 5.43 17.12 1.62
CA ALA A 111 5.43 18.35 2.39
C ALA A 111 5.36 18.04 3.88
N ALA A 112 6.13 18.77 4.69
CA ALA A 112 6.14 18.63 6.14
C ALA A 112 4.80 19.08 6.76
N GLY A 113 4.47 18.56 7.95
CA GLY A 113 3.27 18.95 8.71
C GLY A 113 1.94 18.68 8.02
N SER A 114 1.89 17.72 7.09
CA SER A 114 0.73 17.43 6.24
C SER A 114 0.18 16.03 6.49
N ARG A 115 -1.09 15.81 6.12
CA ARG A 115 -1.78 14.51 6.20
C ARG A 115 -1.86 13.90 4.80
N TYR A 116 -1.62 12.60 4.73
CA TYR A 116 -1.72 11.81 3.52
C TYR A 116 -2.44 10.48 3.79
N THR A 117 -2.97 9.89 2.72
CA THR A 117 -3.61 8.58 2.77
C THR A 117 -3.17 7.75 1.58
N TRP A 118 -2.72 6.52 1.84
CA TRP A 118 -2.64 5.50 0.81
C TRP A 118 -4.02 4.90 0.57
N ARG A 119 -4.47 4.85 -0.68
CA ARG A 119 -5.74 4.24 -1.09
C ARG A 119 -5.48 3.08 -2.03
N LEU A 120 -6.05 1.93 -1.72
CA LEU A 120 -6.02 0.77 -2.58
C LEU A 120 -7.33 0.63 -3.37
N SER A 121 -7.19 0.33 -4.65
CA SER A 121 -8.24 -0.13 -5.55
C SER A 121 -7.91 -1.54 -6.03
N ILE A 122 -8.90 -2.42 -6.12
CA ILE A 122 -8.78 -3.73 -6.77
C ILE A 122 -9.93 -3.85 -7.77
N ASP A 123 -9.60 -4.07 -9.04
CA ASP A 123 -10.55 -4.12 -10.17
C ASP A 123 -11.47 -2.90 -10.28
N GLY A 124 -10.98 -1.73 -9.84
CA GLY A 124 -11.73 -0.47 -9.81
C GLY A 124 -12.65 -0.31 -8.59
N GLU A 125 -12.71 -1.29 -7.69
CA GLU A 125 -13.44 -1.21 -6.43
C GLU A 125 -12.55 -0.69 -5.31
N THR A 126 -13.14 0.06 -4.38
CA THR A 126 -12.49 0.60 -3.17
C THR A 126 -13.37 0.32 -1.97
N ASP A 127 -12.77 0.28 -0.77
CA ASP A 127 -13.46 0.04 0.50
C ASP A 127 -12.88 0.94 1.60
N GLU A 128 -13.68 1.30 2.60
CA GLU A 128 -13.23 2.15 3.72
C GLU A 128 -12.06 1.53 4.49
N GLY A 129 -11.95 0.20 4.53
CA GLY A 129 -10.84 -0.52 5.15
C GLY A 129 -9.57 -0.56 4.30
N TRP A 130 -9.59 -0.06 3.06
CA TRP A 130 -8.48 -0.12 2.09
C TRP A 130 -7.71 1.20 2.04
N GLU A 131 -7.67 1.90 3.17
CA GLU A 131 -6.97 3.17 3.33
C GLU A 131 -5.97 3.13 4.50
N LEU A 132 -4.80 3.72 4.32
CA LEU A 132 -3.82 3.95 5.39
C LEU A 132 -3.41 5.42 5.47
N GLY A 133 -3.96 6.10 6.47
CA GLY A 133 -3.62 7.49 6.75
C GLY A 133 -2.36 7.64 7.60
N PHE A 134 -1.50 8.60 7.23
CA PHE A 134 -0.33 8.98 8.00
C PHE A 134 -0.03 10.47 7.89
N SER A 135 0.84 10.99 8.76
CA SER A 135 1.19 12.42 8.79
C SER A 135 2.70 12.63 8.70
N THR A 136 3.13 13.72 8.07
CA THR A 136 4.53 14.14 8.09
C THR A 136 4.78 15.04 9.30
N ARG A 137 5.94 14.89 9.96
CA ARG A 137 6.33 15.79 11.06
C ARG A 137 6.53 17.21 10.52
N PRO A 138 6.23 18.26 11.31
CA PRO A 138 6.58 19.63 10.95
C PRO A 138 8.10 19.77 10.78
N SER A 139 8.53 20.61 9.84
CA SER A 139 9.93 21.03 9.80
C SER A 139 10.20 21.94 10.99
N VAL A 140 11.28 21.69 11.73
CA VAL A 140 11.76 22.65 12.73
C VAL A 140 12.40 23.79 11.94
N PRO A 141 11.95 25.05 12.08
CA PRO A 141 12.64 26.17 11.46
C PRO A 141 14.07 26.24 12.02
N THR A 142 15.06 26.23 11.13
CA THR A 142 16.46 26.46 11.50
C THR A 142 16.55 27.85 12.17
N PRO A 143 17.17 27.97 13.36
CA PRO A 143 17.28 29.24 14.08
C PRO A 143 18.12 30.28 13.33
#